data_AF-A0A2V3HPC6-F1
#
_entry.id   AF-A0A2V3HPC6-F1
#
_cell.length_a   1.000
_cell.length_b   1.000
_cell.length_c   1.000
_cell.angle_alpha   90.00
_cell.angle_beta   90.00
_cell.angle_gamma   90.00
#
_symmetry.space_group_name_H-M   'P 1'
#
loop_
_entity.id
_entity.type
_entity.pdbx_description
1 polymer ?
#
loop_
_entity_poly.entity_id
_entity_poly.type
_entity_poly.pdbx_seq_one_letter_code
_entity_poly.pdbx_strand_id
1 'polypeptide(L)' 'MPEQRICSFTHEEIEPGTGMMYIKRDGTVYWFKDSKARKNMLKLKRNPRRLKWTRRYEKGGIK' A
#
# COMPACT_ATOMS: atom_id res chain seq x y z
N MET A 1 7.73 -21.71 -6.38
CA MET A 1 6.54 -20.93 -6.74
C MET A 1 6.77 -19.49 -6.30
N PRO A 2 6.42 -18.48 -7.10
CA PRO A 2 6.63 -17.09 -6.71
C PRO A 2 5.74 -16.72 -5.52
N GLU A 3 6.30 -16.00 -4.56
CA GLU A 3 5.57 -15.57 -3.36
C GLU A 3 4.64 -14.39 -3.70
N GLN A 4 3.34 -14.57 -3.50
CA GLN A 4 2.36 -13.51 -3.67
C GLN A 4 2.39 -12.58 -2.45
N ARG A 5 2.51 -11.27 -2.69
CA ARG A 5 2.56 -10.24 -1.64
C ARG A 5 1.42 -9.26 -1.83
N ILE A 6 0.94 -8.70 -0.73
CA ILE A 6 -0.15 -7.72 -0.74
C ILE A 6 0.41 -6.32 -0.49
N CYS A 7 0.00 -5.35 -1.31
CA CYS A 7 0.35 -3.95 -1.14
C CYS A 7 -0.25 -3.37 0.15
N SER A 8 0.60 -2.88 1.04
CA SER A 8 0.20 -2.33 2.33
C SER A 8 -0.70 -1.10 2.21
N PHE A 9 -0.61 -0.36 1.10
CA PHE A 9 -1.42 0.84 0.87
C PHE A 9 -2.74 0.54 0.17
N THR A 10 -2.69 -0.07 -1.01
CA THR A 10 -3.88 -0.24 -1.87
C THR A 10 -4.65 -1.54 -1.60
N HIS A 11 -4.05 -2.52 -0.93
CA HIS A 11 -4.61 -3.87 -0.73
C HIS A 11 -4.85 -4.65 -2.02
N GLU A 12 -4.05 -4.38 -3.04
CA GLU A 12 -3.98 -5.20 -4.23
C GLU A 12 -2.81 -6.15 -4.14
N GLU A 13 -2.92 -7.26 -4.87
CA GLU A 13 -1.82 -8.19 -5.07
C GLU A 13 -0.68 -7.53 -5.85
N ILE A 14 0.54 -7.84 -5.46
CA ILE A 14 1.76 -7.40 -6.12
C ILE A 14 2.21 -8.55 -7.01
N GLU A 15 2.37 -8.25 -8.30
CA GLU A 15 2.93 -9.20 -9.27
C GLU A 15 4.35 -9.61 -8.81
N PRO A 16 4.66 -10.91 -8.76
CA PRO A 16 5.98 -11.38 -8.38
C PRO A 16 7.09 -10.76 -9.23
N GLY A 17 8.22 -10.42 -8.59
CA GLY A 17 9.32 -9.70 -9.24
C GLY A 17 9.07 -8.20 -9.47
N THR A 18 7.92 -7.68 -9.04
CA THR A 18 7.56 -6.26 -9.13
C THR A 18 7.34 -5.66 -7.74
N GLY A 19 7.33 -4.33 -7.66
CA GLY A 19 7.08 -3.58 -6.43
C GLY A 19 8.35 -3.31 -5.63
N MET A 20 8.17 -2.96 -4.36
CA MET A 20 9.29 -2.65 -3.47
C MET A 20 8.97 -2.93 -2.00
N MET A 21 10.00 -3.36 -1.28
CA MET A 21 10.02 -3.44 0.17
C MET A 21 10.48 -2.10 0.76
N TYR A 22 9.74 -1.58 1.74
CA TYR A 22 10.15 -0.42 2.53
C TYR A 22 10.14 -0.78 4.00
N ILE A 23 11.31 -0.72 4.63
CA ILE A 23 11.48 -1.02 6.05
C ILE A 23 11.62 0.32 6.78
N LYS A 24 10.74 0.55 7.76
CA LYS A 24 10.86 1.71 8.66
C LYS A 24 11.93 1.48 9.72
N ARG A 25 12.35 2.55 10.40
CA ARG A 25 13.35 2.49 11.49
C ARG A 25 12.92 1.63 12.69
N ASP A 26 11.62 1.46 12.88
CA ASP A 26 11.03 0.60 13.93
C ASP A 26 11.01 -0.89 13.54
N GLY A 27 11.49 -1.25 12.35
CA GLY A 27 11.44 -2.61 11.82
C GLY A 27 10.15 -2.95 11.08
N THR A 28 9.17 -2.04 11.02
CA THR A 28 7.91 -2.30 10.29
C THR A 28 8.16 -2.42 8.79
N VAL A 29 7.76 -3.55 8.21
CA VAL A 29 7.89 -3.82 6.77
C VAL A 29 6.62 -3.41 6.04
N TYR A 30 6.78 -2.61 4.99
CA TYR A 30 5.72 -2.25 4.06
C TYR A 30 6.05 -2.73 2.66
N TRP A 31 5.03 -3.29 1.99
CA TRP A 31 5.09 -3.71 0.61
C TRP A 31 4.32 -2.72 -0.26
N PHE A 32 4.95 -2.22 -1.32
CA PHE A 32 4.30 -1.32 -2.26
C PHE A 32 4.33 -1.89 -3.66
N LYS A 33 3.17 -1.85 -4.34
CA LYS A 33 3.09 -2.24 -5.75
C LYS A 33 3.80 -1.25 -6.69
N ASP A 34 3.75 0.04 -6.37
CA ASP A 34 4.25 1.10 -7.24
C ASP A 34 4.72 2.35 -6.46
N SER A 35 5.33 3.30 -7.19
CA SER A 35 5.75 4.58 -6.64
C SER A 35 4.58 5.48 -6.21
N LYS A 36 3.38 5.30 -6.76
CA LYS A 36 2.19 6.08 -6.40
C LYS A 36 1.73 5.72 -4.98
N ALA A 37 1.63 4.43 -4.67
CA ALA A 37 1.30 3.90 -3.35
C ALA A 37 2.31 4.38 -2.30
N ARG A 38 3.62 4.26 -2.60
CA ARG A 38 4.67 4.75 -1.71
C ARG A 38 4.56 6.24 -1.43
N LYS A 39 4.42 7.08 -2.47
CA LYS A 39 4.32 8.54 -2.29
C LYS A 39 3.08 8.93 -1.49
N ASN A 40 1.94 8.29 -1.76
CA ASN A 40 0.71 8.57 -1.01
C ASN A 40 0.84 8.20 0.48
N MET A 41 1.48 7.08 0.81
CA MET A 41 1.63 6.63 2.19
C MET A 41 2.73 7.39 2.94
N LEU A 42 3.93 7.51 2.37
CA LEU A 42 5.11 8.03 3.07
C LEU A 42 5.24 9.56 2.98
N LYS A 43 4.98 10.15 1.80
CA LYS A 43 5.15 11.59 1.59
C LYS A 43 3.87 12.36 1.91
N LEU A 44 2.75 11.95 1.32
CA LEU A 44 1.47 12.66 1.46
C LEU A 44 0.68 12.24 2.71
N LYS A 45 1.10 11.16 3.39
CA LYS A 45 0.45 10.61 4.60
C LYS A 45 -1.06 10.45 4.45
N ARG A 46 -1.53 10.09 3.25
CA ARG A 46 -2.95 9.91 2.95
C ARG A 46 -3.44 8.60 3.55
N ASN A 47 -4.67 8.61 4.07
CA ASN A 47 -5.33 7.38 4.51
C ASN A 47 -5.95 6.66 3.29
N PRO A 48 -5.59 5.41 2.99
CA PRO A 48 -6.15 4.68 1.86
C PRO A 48 -7.67 4.52 1.95
N ARG A 49 -8.24 4.40 3.15
CA ARG A 49 -9.70 4.29 3.36
C ARG A 49 -10.51 5.46 2.81
N ARG A 50 -9.89 6.64 2.68
CA ARG A 50 -10.52 7.86 2.14
C ARG A 50 -10.37 7.99 0.61
N LEU A 51 -9.54 7.16 -0.02
CA LEU A 51 -9.20 7.27 -1.44
C LEU A 51 -9.97 6.24 -2.27
N LYS A 52 -10.94 6.74 -3.07
CA LYS A 52 -11.84 5.95 -3.93
C LYS A 52 -11.15 4.92 -4.84
N TRP A 53 -9.89 5.15 -5.20
CA TRP A 53 -9.14 4.29 -6.12
C TRP A 53 -8.39 3.13 -5.43
N THR A 54 -8.44 3.04 -4.10
CA THR A 54 -7.82 1.93 -3.36
C THR A 54 -8.86 0.86 -3.04
N ARG A 55 -8.47 -0.41 -2.94
CA ARG A 55 -9.41 -1.48 -2.52
C ARG A 55 -9.84 -1.35 -1.07
N ARG A 56 -9.10 -0.59 -0.26
CA ARG A 56 -9.46 -0.25 1.13
C ARG A 56 -10.50 0.86 1.27
N TYR A 57 -10.98 1.43 0.17
CA TYR A 57 -11.90 2.57 0.24
C TYR A 57 -13.21 2.22 0.96
N GLU A 58 -13.59 3.05 1.93
CA GLU A 58 -14.85 2.93 2.66
C GLU A 58 -15.78 4.08 2.27
N LYS A 59 -16.91 3.75 1.63
CA LYS A 59 -17.92 4.73 1.21
C LYS A 59 -18.64 5.26 2.47
N GLY A 60 -18.51 6.57 2.73
CA GLY A 60 -19.08 7.22 3.91
C GLY A 60 -18.04 7.72 4.91
N GLY A 61 -16.74 7.49 4.66
CA GLY A 61 -15.68 7.90 5.56
C GLY A 61 -15.45 6.91 6.70
N ILE A 62 -14.38 7.15 7.46
CA ILE A 62 -13.99 6.34 8.61
C ILE A 62 -14.97 6.72 9.74
N LYS A 63 -15.89 5.81 10.10
CA LYS A 63 -16.70 5.94 11.32
C LYS A 63 -15.80 5.86 12.55
#